data_AF-A0A2V8FDS2-F1
#
_entry.id   AF-A0A2V8FDS2-F1
#
_cell.length_a   1.000
_cell.length_b   1.000
_cell.length_c   1.000
_cell.angle_alpha   90.00
_cell.angle_beta   90.00
_cell.angle_gamma   90.00
#
_symmetry.space_group_name_H-M   'P 1'
#
loop_
_entity.id
_entity.type
_entity.pdbx_description
1 polymer ?
#
loop_
_entity_poly.entity_id
_entity_poly.type
_entity_poly.pdbx_seq_one_letter_code
_entity_poly.pdbx_strand_id
1 'polypeptide(L)'
;MEAPMASEQKSKRRLSRRQILRSGAAALGGTGALLAGATSAPQNQGPAVLTGTQIGRTFRGLVRHDTTLDVQELRLLPIDPRQVVIRSLAVAPCYTIVRGALGTNPIQRAEVPNHCGFGVVEAAGAMVKRVQVGDRVVVAGTAQCGQCYQCLQG
;
A
#
# COMPACT_ATOMS: atom_id res chain seq x y z
N MET A 1 -57.67 -1.37 -25.57
CA MET A 1 -57.41 -0.21 -24.69
C MET A 1 -55.94 -0.27 -24.33
N GLU A 2 -55.08 0.27 -25.20
CA GLU A 2 -53.65 0.41 -24.92
C GLU A 2 -53.41 1.80 -24.31
N ALA A 3 -52.74 1.85 -23.17
CA ALA A 3 -52.24 3.08 -22.58
C ALA A 3 -50.77 3.30 -23.03
N PRO A 4 -50.37 4.49 -23.50
CA PRO A 4 -48.97 4.72 -23.83
C PRO A 4 -48.16 4.97 -22.54
N MET A 5 -47.01 4.30 -22.47
CA MET A 5 -45.98 4.52 -21.47
C MET A 5 -45.30 5.87 -21.66
N ALA A 6 -45.31 6.73 -20.64
CA ALA A 6 -44.51 7.95 -20.62
C ALA A 6 -43.08 7.62 -20.16
N SER A 7 -42.12 7.64 -21.08
CA SER A 7 -40.70 7.52 -20.76
C SER A 7 -40.14 8.89 -20.31
N GLU A 8 -39.82 9.03 -19.03
CA GLU A 8 -39.20 10.24 -18.49
C GLU A 8 -37.71 10.29 -18.87
N GLN A 9 -37.39 11.05 -19.93
CA GLN A 9 -36.00 11.29 -20.35
C GLN A 9 -35.32 12.29 -19.41
N LYS A 10 -34.62 11.78 -18.40
CA LYS A 10 -33.74 12.57 -17.52
C LYS A 10 -32.56 13.13 -18.32
N SER A 11 -32.65 14.40 -18.70
CA SER A 11 -31.60 15.16 -19.39
C SER A 11 -30.29 15.13 -18.60
N LYS A 12 -29.31 14.34 -19.05
CA LYS A 12 -27.95 14.33 -18.49
C LYS A 12 -27.25 15.63 -18.92
N ARG A 13 -27.27 16.65 -18.04
CA ARG A 13 -26.44 17.86 -18.21
C ARG A 13 -24.97 17.46 -18.33
N ARG A 14 -24.44 17.50 -19.56
CA ARG A 14 -23.01 17.37 -19.82
C ARG A 14 -22.32 18.67 -19.39
N LEU A 15 -21.63 18.64 -18.26
CA LEU A 15 -20.79 19.76 -17.84
C LEU A 15 -19.57 19.84 -18.77
N SER A 16 -19.41 20.98 -19.42
CA SER A 16 -18.28 21.23 -20.32
C SER A 16 -17.01 21.49 -19.51
N ARG A 17 -15.91 20.78 -19.82
CA ARG A 17 -14.56 21.08 -19.30
C ARG A 17 -14.21 22.56 -19.38
N ARG A 18 -14.71 23.26 -20.41
CA ARG A 18 -14.48 24.69 -20.63
C ARG A 18 -15.17 25.58 -19.60
N GLN A 19 -16.32 25.16 -19.07
CA GLN A 19 -17.00 25.89 -17.98
C GLN A 19 -16.26 25.73 -16.65
N ILE A 20 -15.76 24.53 -16.35
CA ILE A 20 -14.97 24.27 -15.14
C ILE A 20 -13.70 25.14 -15.10
N LEU A 21 -13.00 25.25 -16.25
CA LEU A 21 -11.77 26.05 -16.34
C LEU A 21 -12.03 27.57 -16.23
N ARG A 22 -13.18 28.07 -16.71
CA ARG A 22 -13.55 29.49 -16.56
C ARG A 22 -13.92 29.84 -15.12
N SER A 23 -14.59 28.95 -14.41
CA SER A 23 -14.93 29.16 -12.99
C SER A 23 -13.70 29.18 -12.08
N GLY A 24 -12.63 28.45 -12.43
CA GLY A 24 -11.37 28.43 -11.67
C GLY A 24 -10.50 29.67 -11.87
N ALA A 25 -10.63 30.38 -13.00
CA ALA A 25 -9.79 31.54 -13.31
C ALA A 25 -10.16 32.81 -12.53
N ALA A 26 -11.33 32.85 -11.88
CA ALA A 26 -11.77 34.02 -11.10
C ALA A 26 -11.17 34.09 -9.68
N ALA A 27 -10.44 33.07 -9.23
CA ALA A 27 -9.87 33.01 -7.87
C ALA A 27 -8.37 33.36 -7.80
N LEU A 28 -7.74 33.80 -8.90
CA LEU A 28 -6.30 34.07 -8.97
C LEU A 28 -5.93 35.56 -9.09
N GLY A 29 -6.88 36.47 -8.83
CA GLY A 29 -6.67 37.92 -8.84
C GLY A 29 -5.94 38.47 -7.60
N GLY A 30 -4.85 37.82 -7.18
CA GLY A 30 -4.03 38.20 -6.03
C GLY A 30 -2.56 37.87 -6.26
N THR A 31 -1.94 38.49 -7.26
CA THR A 31 -0.51 38.42 -7.57
C THR A 31 0.30 39.29 -6.60
N GLY A 32 1.38 38.76 -6.02
CA GLY A 32 2.50 39.61 -5.62
C GLY A 32 3.44 39.11 -4.52
N ALA A 33 2.95 38.40 -3.50
CA ALA A 33 3.72 38.24 -2.25
C ALA A 33 4.34 36.85 -1.98
N LEU A 34 4.08 35.83 -2.79
CA LEU A 34 4.40 34.44 -2.41
C LEU A 34 5.71 33.86 -2.98
N LEU A 35 6.48 34.62 -3.78
CA LEU A 35 7.70 34.08 -4.43
C LEU A 35 9.02 34.36 -3.68
N ALA A 36 9.00 35.07 -2.55
CA ALA A 36 10.23 35.36 -1.78
C ALA A 36 10.46 34.42 -0.56
N GLY A 37 9.59 33.43 -0.35
CA GLY A 37 9.59 32.59 0.85
C GLY A 37 9.67 31.09 0.61
N ALA A 38 9.97 30.63 -0.61
CA ALA A 38 10.16 29.21 -0.89
C ALA A 38 11.49 28.71 -0.33
N THR A 39 11.60 28.68 1.00
CA THR A 39 12.54 27.78 1.67
C THR A 39 12.22 26.38 1.16
N SER A 40 13.21 25.73 0.55
CA SER A 40 13.16 24.31 0.22
C SER A 40 12.61 23.56 1.43
N ALA A 41 11.42 22.97 1.30
CA ALA A 41 10.93 22.02 2.27
C ALA A 41 12.04 20.97 2.48
N PRO A 42 12.39 20.60 3.72
CA PRO A 42 13.44 19.61 3.95
C PRO A 42 13.10 18.38 3.12
N GLN A 43 14.02 18.02 2.23
CA GLN A 43 13.93 16.78 1.47
C GLN A 43 13.78 15.66 2.49
N ASN A 44 12.60 15.04 2.46
CA ASN A 44 12.20 13.80 3.11
C ASN A 44 13.37 13.10 3.83
N GLN A 45 13.63 13.53 5.08
CA GLN A 45 14.49 12.76 5.97
C GLN A 45 13.76 11.42 6.11
N GLY A 46 14.31 10.38 5.46
CA GLY A 46 13.77 9.04 5.60
C GLY A 46 13.56 8.77 7.10
N PRO A 47 12.39 8.26 7.52
CA PRO A 47 12.08 8.10 8.94
C PRO A 47 13.23 7.41 9.64
N ALA A 48 13.67 8.00 10.76
CA ALA A 48 14.80 7.53 11.54
C ALA A 48 14.72 6.02 11.69
N VAL A 49 15.81 5.35 11.27
CA VAL A 49 15.99 3.93 11.47
C VAL A 49 15.87 3.66 12.97
N LEU A 50 14.76 3.05 13.39
CA LEU A 50 14.56 2.66 14.78
C LEU A 50 15.46 1.44 15.06
N THR A 51 16.66 1.68 15.57
CA THR A 51 17.64 0.64 15.95
C THR A 51 17.29 -0.08 17.27
N GLY A 52 15.99 -0.23 17.56
CA GLY A 52 15.48 -0.91 18.75
C GLY A 52 14.79 -2.23 18.40
N THR A 53 14.62 -3.08 19.42
CA THR A 53 13.81 -4.29 19.35
C THR A 53 12.41 -3.96 18.84
N GLN A 54 12.11 -4.29 17.58
CA GLN A 54 10.81 -3.98 16.94
C GLN A 54 9.64 -4.80 17.53
N ILE A 55 9.94 -5.73 18.44
CA ILE A 55 9.00 -6.63 19.07
C ILE A 55 7.95 -5.81 19.80
N GLY A 56 6.70 -6.16 19.57
CA GLY A 56 5.59 -5.54 20.26
C GLY A 56 5.15 -4.21 19.66
N ARG A 57 5.81 -3.70 18.61
CA ARG A 57 5.36 -2.52 17.87
C ARG A 57 3.98 -2.78 17.26
N THR A 58 3.07 -1.84 17.45
CA THR A 58 1.75 -1.88 16.81
C THR A 58 1.84 -1.35 15.38
N PHE A 59 1.07 -1.96 14.49
CA PHE A 59 0.92 -1.52 13.10
C PHE A 59 -0.45 -1.91 12.58
N ARG A 60 -0.90 -1.30 11.48
CA ARG A 60 -2.16 -1.67 10.83
C ARG A 60 -1.90 -2.60 9.66
N GLY A 61 -2.65 -3.68 9.57
CA GLY A 61 -2.58 -4.65 8.48
C GLY A 61 -3.96 -4.95 7.93
N LEU A 62 -4.03 -5.27 6.64
CA LEU A 62 -5.23 -5.87 6.06
C LEU A 62 -5.27 -7.34 6.52
N VAL A 63 -6.33 -7.73 7.22
CA VAL A 63 -6.50 -9.08 7.77
C VAL A 63 -7.68 -9.74 7.11
N ARG A 64 -7.50 -10.99 6.70
CA ARG A 64 -8.54 -11.84 6.15
C ARG A 64 -8.81 -13.00 7.10
N HIS A 65 -10.07 -13.30 7.36
CA HIS A 65 -10.49 -14.47 8.14
C HIS A 65 -11.90 -14.90 7.73
N ASP A 66 -12.14 -16.20 7.57
CA ASP A 66 -13.35 -16.73 6.95
C ASP A 66 -13.64 -15.99 5.62
N THR A 67 -14.71 -15.21 5.56
CA THR A 67 -15.14 -14.43 4.40
C THR A 67 -14.91 -12.92 4.56
N THR A 68 -14.32 -12.48 5.68
CA THR A 68 -14.09 -11.06 5.98
C THR A 68 -12.70 -10.59 5.54
N LEU A 69 -12.62 -9.30 5.20
CA LEU A 69 -11.38 -8.61 4.86
C LEU A 69 -11.45 -7.18 5.42
N ASP A 70 -10.66 -6.88 6.43
CA ASP A 70 -10.72 -5.61 7.15
C ASP A 70 -9.34 -5.15 7.66
N VAL A 71 -9.20 -3.87 7.98
CA VAL A 71 -7.92 -3.33 8.49
C VAL A 71 -7.92 -3.41 10.00
N GLN A 72 -7.02 -4.22 10.55
CA GLN A 72 -6.88 -4.45 11.99
C GLN A 72 -5.57 -3.89 12.51
N GLU A 73 -5.54 -3.56 13.80
CA GLU A 73 -4.31 -3.32 14.53
C GLU A 73 -3.66 -4.67 14.88
N LEU A 74 -2.38 -4.79 14.59
CA LEU A 74 -1.56 -5.97 14.80
C LEU A 74 -0.33 -5.60 15.61
N ARG A 75 0.26 -6.62 16.24
CA ARG A 75 1.48 -6.48 17.03
C ARG A 75 2.60 -7.30 16.42
N LEU A 76 3.75 -6.67 16.20
CA LEU A 76 4.89 -7.36 15.61
C LEU A 76 5.47 -8.39 16.59
N LEU A 77 5.67 -9.61 16.11
CA LEU A 77 6.26 -10.71 16.87
C LEU A 77 7.80 -10.61 16.88
N PRO A 78 8.47 -11.34 17.79
CA PRO A 78 9.91 -11.61 17.66
C PRO A 78 10.26 -12.16 16.28
N ILE A 79 11.34 -11.64 15.69
CA ILE A 79 11.87 -12.14 14.42
C ILE A 79 12.87 -13.28 14.66
N ASP A 80 12.90 -14.24 13.75
CA ASP A 80 13.93 -15.28 13.67
C ASP A 80 15.30 -14.69 13.24
N PRO A 81 16.45 -15.29 13.60
CA PRO A 81 17.76 -14.83 13.14
C PRO A 81 17.92 -14.69 11.61
N ARG A 82 17.09 -15.35 10.80
CA ARG A 82 17.11 -15.25 9.33
C ARG A 82 16.04 -14.32 8.75
N GLN A 83 15.27 -13.63 9.60
CA GLN A 83 14.20 -12.73 9.17
C GLN A 83 14.64 -11.26 9.20
N VAL A 84 13.87 -10.43 8.50
CA VAL A 84 14.03 -8.97 8.48
C VAL A 84 12.69 -8.31 8.78
N VAL A 85 12.72 -7.14 9.42
CA VAL A 85 11.57 -6.25 9.52
C VAL A 85 11.70 -5.20 8.43
N ILE A 86 10.65 -5.07 7.62
CA ILE A 86 10.58 -4.08 6.55
C ILE A 86 9.46 -3.11 6.91
N ARG A 87 9.76 -1.81 6.91
CA ARG A 87 8.71 -0.80 6.86
C ARG A 87 8.24 -0.66 5.43
N SER A 88 7.04 -1.19 5.20
CA SER A 88 6.32 -1.07 3.95
C SER A 88 6.08 0.41 3.62
N LEU A 89 6.52 0.82 2.43
CA LEU A 89 6.24 2.13 1.84
C LEU A 89 5.10 2.05 0.83
N ALA A 90 5.06 0.96 0.07
CA ALA A 90 4.05 0.70 -0.94
C ALA A 90 3.84 -0.80 -1.12
N VAL A 91 2.71 -1.14 -1.71
CA VAL A 91 2.30 -2.51 -2.03
C VAL A 91 1.57 -2.48 -3.37
N ALA A 92 1.82 -3.45 -4.24
CA ALA A 92 1.03 -3.63 -5.45
C ALA A 92 -0.04 -4.71 -5.18
N PRO A 93 -1.34 -4.44 -5.41
CA PRO A 93 -2.35 -5.47 -5.30
C PRO A 93 -2.22 -6.45 -6.46
N CYS A 94 -2.29 -7.75 -6.16
CA CYS A 94 -2.28 -8.82 -7.15
C CYS A 94 -3.68 -9.46 -7.28
N TYR A 95 -4.02 -9.99 -8.46
CA TYR A 95 -5.29 -10.69 -8.69
C TYR A 95 -5.52 -11.86 -7.72
N THR A 96 -4.46 -12.43 -7.15
CA THR A 96 -4.55 -13.51 -6.16
C THR A 96 -5.34 -13.12 -4.90
N ILE A 97 -5.44 -11.84 -4.56
CA ILE A 97 -6.20 -11.39 -3.38
C ILE A 97 -7.70 -11.23 -3.66
N VAL A 98 -8.12 -11.16 -4.94
CA VAL A 98 -9.48 -10.78 -5.35
C VAL A 98 -10.53 -11.75 -4.81
N ARG A 99 -10.27 -13.06 -4.86
CA ARG A 99 -11.22 -14.06 -4.33
C ARG A 99 -11.47 -13.88 -2.83
N GLY A 100 -10.43 -13.53 -2.08
CA GLY A 100 -10.53 -13.21 -0.66
C GLY A 100 -11.28 -11.90 -0.42
N ALA A 101 -10.99 -10.87 -1.22
CA ALA A 101 -11.68 -9.58 -1.13
C ALA A 101 -13.18 -9.66 -1.46
N LEU A 102 -13.59 -10.61 -2.31
CA LEU A 102 -14.98 -10.86 -2.65
C LEU A 102 -15.67 -11.88 -1.72
N GLY A 103 -14.96 -12.45 -0.73
CA GLY A 103 -15.52 -13.46 0.18
C GLY A 103 -15.86 -14.81 -0.49
N THR A 104 -15.35 -15.07 -1.70
CA THR A 104 -15.65 -16.27 -2.51
C THR A 104 -14.73 -17.47 -2.25
N ASN A 105 -13.85 -17.32 -1.27
CA ASN A 105 -12.93 -18.34 -0.81
C ASN A 105 -12.86 -18.14 0.72
N PRO A 106 -13.45 -19.01 1.54
CA PRO A 106 -13.31 -18.90 2.99
C PRO A 106 -11.97 -19.46 3.46
N ILE A 107 -11.34 -18.86 4.48
CA ILE A 107 -10.15 -19.43 5.15
C ILE A 107 -10.36 -19.61 6.64
N GLN A 108 -9.85 -20.73 7.16
CA GLN A 108 -9.94 -21.06 8.59
C GLN A 108 -8.85 -20.38 9.44
N ARG A 109 -7.71 -20.03 8.83
CA ARG A 109 -6.61 -19.33 9.52
C ARG A 109 -6.56 -17.90 9.03
N ALA A 110 -6.53 -16.96 9.97
CA ALA A 110 -6.38 -15.56 9.64
C ALA A 110 -5.03 -15.32 8.95
N GLU A 111 -5.01 -14.46 7.93
CA GLU A 111 -3.80 -14.11 7.19
C GLU A 111 -3.75 -12.61 6.86
N VAL A 112 -2.55 -12.08 6.70
CA VAL A 112 -2.32 -10.80 6.03
C VAL A 112 -2.03 -11.11 4.57
N PRO A 113 -2.94 -10.81 3.63
CA PRO A 113 -2.81 -11.24 2.25
C PRO A 113 -1.83 -10.34 1.48
N ASN A 114 -1.59 -10.72 0.22
CA ASN A 114 -0.68 -10.09 -0.75
C ASN A 114 0.80 -10.52 -0.64
N HIS A 115 1.52 -10.42 -1.76
CA HIS A 115 2.90 -10.91 -1.90
C HIS A 115 3.81 -9.97 -2.70
N CYS A 116 3.40 -8.71 -2.91
CA CYS A 116 4.16 -7.71 -3.67
C CYS A 116 4.38 -6.44 -2.84
N GLY A 117 5.49 -6.34 -2.11
CA GLY A 117 5.77 -5.23 -1.19
C GLY A 117 7.06 -4.47 -1.52
N PHE A 118 7.09 -3.18 -1.18
CA PHE A 118 8.24 -2.31 -1.34
C PHE A 118 8.47 -1.54 -0.04
N GLY A 119 9.72 -1.42 0.42
CA GLY A 119 9.97 -0.78 1.70
C GLY A 119 11.44 -0.56 2.03
N VAL A 120 11.68 -0.25 3.30
CA VAL A 120 13.02 -0.07 3.86
C VAL A 120 13.23 -1.08 4.99
N VAL A 121 14.39 -1.73 5.02
CA VAL A 121 14.77 -2.64 6.11
C VAL A 121 14.98 -1.83 7.39
N GLU A 122 14.27 -2.17 8.45
CA GLU A 122 14.38 -1.51 9.77
C GLU A 122 15.07 -2.36 10.82
N ALA A 123 15.02 -3.69 10.67
CA ALA A 123 15.76 -4.62 11.52
C ALA A 123 16.13 -5.86 10.71
N ALA A 124 17.27 -6.47 11.06
CA ALA A 124 17.72 -7.72 10.46
C ALA A 124 18.18 -8.67 11.57
N GLY A 125 17.81 -9.95 11.45
CA GLY A 125 18.30 -10.99 12.33
C GLY A 125 19.79 -11.27 12.13
N ALA A 126 20.45 -11.84 13.14
CA ALA A 126 21.90 -12.02 13.16
C ALA A 126 22.47 -12.92 12.04
N MET A 127 21.64 -13.73 11.38
CA MET A 127 22.03 -14.61 10.28
C MET A 127 21.71 -14.03 8.90
N VAL A 128 21.10 -12.84 8.82
CA VAL A 128 20.81 -12.17 7.54
C VAL A 128 22.11 -11.62 6.95
N LYS A 129 22.42 -12.00 5.71
CA LYS A 129 23.65 -11.58 5.01
C LYS A 129 23.41 -10.79 3.72
N ARG A 130 22.17 -10.78 3.21
CA ARG A 130 21.84 -10.26 1.87
C ARG A 130 21.40 -8.80 1.86
N VAL A 131 20.90 -8.29 2.98
CA VAL A 131 20.42 -6.92 3.14
C VAL A 131 20.82 -6.41 4.52
N GLN A 132 20.93 -5.10 4.66
CA GLN A 132 21.22 -4.42 5.91
C GLN A 132 20.13 -3.38 6.22
N VAL A 133 20.11 -2.93 7.47
CA VAL A 133 19.20 -1.88 7.91
C VAL A 133 19.45 -0.60 7.10
N GLY A 134 18.37 0.03 6.62
CA GLY A 134 18.39 1.18 5.73
C GLY A 134 18.24 0.85 4.24
N ASP A 135 18.42 -0.41 3.85
CA ASP A 135 18.27 -0.81 2.45
C ASP A 135 16.83 -0.66 1.95
N ARG A 136 16.68 -0.17 0.72
CA ARG A 136 15.41 -0.23 0.00
C ARG A 136 15.26 -1.58 -0.67
N VAL A 137 14.13 -2.25 -0.43
CA VAL A 137 13.91 -3.63 -0.85
C VAL A 137 12.58 -3.80 -1.57
N VAL A 138 12.59 -4.72 -2.55
CA VAL A 138 11.40 -5.32 -3.14
C VAL A 138 11.23 -6.71 -2.53
N VAL A 139 10.03 -7.01 -2.05
CA VAL A 139 9.69 -8.31 -1.48
C VAL A 139 9.15 -9.19 -2.59
N ALA A 140 9.91 -10.22 -2.95
CA ALA A 140 9.45 -11.25 -3.88
C ALA A 140 8.38 -12.11 -3.22
N GLY A 141 7.28 -12.35 -3.94
CA GLY A 141 6.19 -13.20 -3.45
C GLY A 141 6.51 -14.70 -3.43
N THR A 142 7.63 -15.08 -4.04
CA THR A 142 8.11 -16.46 -4.09
C THR A 142 9.30 -16.60 -3.17
N ALA A 143 9.19 -17.52 -2.21
CA ALA A 143 10.32 -17.86 -1.35
C ALA A 143 11.40 -18.57 -2.16
N GLN A 144 12.65 -18.11 -2.04
CA GLN A 144 13.81 -18.72 -2.67
C GLN A 144 14.71 -19.29 -1.57
N CYS A 145 14.77 -20.62 -1.43
CA CYS A 145 15.56 -21.25 -0.38
C CYS A 145 17.07 -21.24 -0.68
N GLY A 146 17.47 -21.07 -1.95
CA GLY A 146 18.87 -21.04 -2.37
C GLY A 146 19.59 -22.39 -2.30
N GLN A 147 18.86 -23.49 -2.08
CA GLN A 147 19.44 -24.83 -1.85
C GLN A 147 18.73 -25.95 -2.63
N CYS A 148 17.51 -25.73 -3.14
CA CYS A 148 16.78 -26.75 -3.90
C CYS A 148 17.21 -26.76 -5.38
N TYR A 149 16.86 -27.84 -6.09
CA TYR A 149 17.14 -28.00 -7.52
C TYR A 149 16.79 -26.76 -8.34
N GLN A 150 15.58 -26.22 -8.18
CA GLN A 150 15.14 -25.03 -8.92
C GLN A 150 16.03 -23.82 -8.63
N CYS A 151 16.28 -23.51 -7.34
CA CYS A 151 17.15 -22.40 -6.97
C CYS A 151 18.60 -22.53 -7.49
N LEU A 152 19.11 -23.75 -7.64
CA LEU A 152 20.46 -24.00 -8.16
C LEU A 152 20.54 -23.94 -9.68
N GLN A 153 19.41 -23.93 -10.38
CA GLN A 153 19.33 -23.82 -11.85
C GLN A 153 18.87 -22.44 -12.33
N GLY A 154 18.39 -21.59 -11.42
CA GLY A 154 17.85 -20.25 -11.73
C GLY A 154 16.34 -20.27 -11.96
#